data_AF-A0A934QZC0-F1
#
_entry.id   AF-A0A934QZC0-F1
#
_cell.length_a   1.000
_cell.length_b   1.000
_cell.length_c   1.000
_cell.angle_alpha   90.00
_cell.angle_beta   90.00
_cell.angle_gamma   90.00
#
_symmetry.space_group_name_H-M   'P 1'
#
loop_
_entity.id
_entity.type
_entity.pdbx_description
1 polymer ?
#
loop_
_entity_poly.entity_id
_entity_poly.type
_entity_poly.pdbx_seq_one_letter_code
_entity_poly.pdbx_strand_id
1 'polypeptide(L)'
;MTPRQLYDELVAQGCDPKNFQIEGLGGISDVYCLADRGGGRWEVFYSECGIESPPEFFSRDRSEAYEHFRTKILSIPHFHCVGFFHDEDAADGLSKPLDSAGVGIRRDVIPYASATDLRHRIFVSGADVFEARRILGNDLPIRDIAPPLPAARHVPGAPRFRS
;
A
#
# COMPACT_ATOMS: atom_id res chain seq x y z
N MET A 1 -18.17 3.58 -17.24
CA MET A 1 -17.28 3.64 -16.07
C MET A 1 -16.18 4.66 -16.33
N THR A 2 -15.95 5.56 -15.38
CA THR A 2 -14.83 6.51 -15.39
C THR A 2 -13.63 5.93 -14.62
N PRO A 3 -12.41 6.49 -14.78
CA PRO A 3 -11.23 6.10 -13.99
C PRO A 3 -11.50 6.13 -12.48
N ARG A 4 -12.15 7.21 -12.01
CA ARG A 4 -12.50 7.39 -10.62
C ARG A 4 -13.48 6.33 -10.13
N GLN A 5 -14.49 5.97 -10.94
CA GLN A 5 -15.45 4.93 -10.58
C GLN A 5 -14.77 3.57 -10.42
N LEU A 6 -13.87 3.20 -11.32
CA LEU A 6 -13.09 1.96 -11.19
C LEU A 6 -12.18 1.99 -9.95
N TYR A 7 -11.50 3.11 -9.72
CA TYR A 7 -10.69 3.31 -8.52
C TYR A 7 -11.51 3.13 -7.23
N ASP A 8 -12.65 3.79 -7.13
CA ASP A 8 -13.55 3.71 -5.98
C ASP A 8 -14.07 2.29 -5.75
N GLU A 9 -14.43 1.60 -6.83
CA GLU A 9 -14.90 0.22 -6.77
C GLU A 9 -13.83 -0.73 -6.23
N LEU A 10 -12.58 -0.60 -6.68
CA LEU A 10 -11.47 -1.43 -6.19
C LEU A 10 -11.15 -1.13 -4.72
N VAL A 11 -11.09 0.15 -4.34
CA VAL A 11 -10.87 0.55 -2.95
C VAL A 11 -12.00 0.03 -2.05
N ALA A 12 -13.26 0.10 -2.49
CA ALA A 12 -14.40 -0.42 -1.75
C ALA A 12 -14.38 -1.95 -1.58
N GLN A 13 -13.66 -2.67 -2.43
CA GLN A 13 -13.40 -4.12 -2.30
C GLN A 13 -12.18 -4.44 -1.42
N GLY A 14 -11.55 -3.42 -0.83
CA GLY A 14 -10.40 -3.57 0.05
C GLY A 14 -9.06 -3.70 -0.69
N CYS A 15 -8.99 -3.31 -1.97
CA CYS A 15 -7.70 -3.18 -2.65
C CYS A 15 -6.90 -2.01 -2.05
N ASP A 16 -5.60 -2.20 -1.84
CA ASP A 16 -4.73 -1.13 -1.34
C ASP A 16 -4.45 -0.14 -2.49
N PRO A 17 -4.88 1.13 -2.40
CA PRO A 17 -4.64 2.13 -3.44
C PRO A 17 -3.15 2.41 -3.68
N LYS A 18 -2.25 1.91 -2.83
CA LYS A 18 -0.80 1.96 -3.04
C LYS A 18 -0.29 0.94 -4.05
N ASN A 19 -1.04 -0.12 -4.33
CA ASN A 19 -0.61 -1.24 -5.18
C ASN A 19 -1.05 -1.11 -6.64
N PHE A 20 -1.85 -0.10 -6.96
CA PHE A 20 -2.35 0.10 -8.32
C PHE A 20 -2.52 1.59 -8.65
N GLN A 21 -2.44 1.91 -9.93
CA GLN A 21 -2.64 3.25 -10.45
C GLN A 21 -3.59 3.23 -11.65
N ILE A 22 -4.57 4.13 -11.67
CA ILE A 22 -5.50 4.30 -12.81
C ILE A 22 -5.45 5.75 -13.25
N GLU A 23 -4.88 6.01 -14.42
CA GLU A 23 -4.75 7.35 -15.01
C GLU A 23 -4.22 8.42 -14.04
N GLY A 24 -3.23 8.05 -13.21
CA GLY A 24 -2.63 8.95 -12.21
C GLY A 24 -3.33 8.96 -10.84
N LEU A 25 -4.39 8.17 -10.65
CA LEU A 25 -5.02 7.96 -9.34
C LEU A 25 -4.37 6.79 -8.62
N GLY A 26 -3.89 7.02 -7.40
CA GLY A 26 -3.25 6.00 -6.57
C GLY A 26 -1.77 5.79 -6.92
N GLY A 27 -1.26 4.66 -6.47
CA GLY A 27 0.10 4.19 -6.68
C GLY A 27 1.18 4.95 -5.90
N ILE A 28 2.32 4.29 -5.71
CA ILE A 28 3.52 4.89 -5.11
C ILE A 28 4.77 4.60 -5.94
N SER A 29 5.27 3.36 -5.98
CA SER A 29 6.46 3.01 -6.78
C SER A 29 6.33 1.73 -7.59
N ASP A 30 5.73 0.71 -6.98
CA ASP A 30 5.73 -0.67 -7.48
C ASP A 30 4.29 -1.13 -7.66
N VAL A 31 3.73 -0.89 -8.85
CA VAL A 31 2.29 -0.94 -9.06
C VAL A 31 1.89 -1.41 -10.45
N TYR A 32 0.70 -2.01 -10.53
CA TYR A 32 0.02 -2.18 -11.81
C TYR A 32 -0.67 -0.88 -12.21
N CYS A 33 -0.47 -0.48 -13.46
CA CYS A 33 -0.96 0.76 -14.05
C CYS A 33 -1.97 0.48 -15.15
N LEU A 34 -3.02 1.31 -15.21
CA LEU A 34 -3.92 1.46 -16.36
C LEU A 34 -3.81 2.90 -16.87
N ALA A 35 -3.44 3.07 -18.14
CA ALA A 35 -3.28 4.39 -18.75
C ALA A 35 -3.77 4.43 -20.21
N ASP A 36 -4.39 5.54 -20.60
CA ASP A 36 -4.54 5.90 -22.02
C ASP A 36 -3.22 6.49 -22.54
N ARG A 37 -2.61 5.83 -23.53
CA ARG A 37 -1.40 6.30 -24.21
C ARG A 37 -1.69 7.28 -25.35
N GLY A 38 -2.93 7.74 -25.47
CA GLY A 38 -3.40 8.61 -26.52
C GLY A 38 -4.06 7.84 -27.67
N GLY A 39 -5.02 8.51 -28.32
CA GLY A 39 -5.78 7.91 -29.43
C GLY A 39 -6.68 6.75 -29.02
N GLY A 40 -7.05 6.66 -27.73
CA GLY A 40 -7.87 5.59 -27.18
C GLY A 40 -7.12 4.27 -27.03
N ARG A 41 -5.77 4.30 -26.95
CA ARG A 41 -4.95 3.11 -26.76
C ARG A 41 -4.71 2.91 -25.27
N TRP A 42 -5.49 2.04 -24.68
CA TRP A 42 -5.40 1.67 -23.27
C TRP A 42 -4.37 0.57 -23.07
N GLU A 43 -3.49 0.75 -22.09
CA GLU A 43 -2.49 -0.24 -21.71
C GLU A 43 -2.60 -0.59 -20.22
N VAL A 44 -2.38 -1.88 -19.94
CA VAL A 44 -2.10 -2.39 -18.59
C VAL A 44 -0.65 -2.84 -18.55
N PHE A 45 0.10 -2.31 -17.59
CA PHE A 45 1.52 -2.60 -17.42
C PHE A 45 1.91 -2.53 -15.93
N TYR A 46 3.07 -3.08 -15.60
CA TYR A 46 3.65 -2.95 -14.25
C TYR A 46 4.72 -1.85 -14.27
N SER A 47 4.76 -1.03 -13.23
CA SER A 47 5.85 -0.08 -12.97
C SER A 47 6.59 -0.51 -11.71
N GLU A 48 7.91 -0.65 -11.80
CA GLU A 48 8.79 -0.97 -10.68
C GLU A 48 9.75 0.20 -10.46
N CYS A 49 9.72 0.81 -9.27
CA CYS A 49 10.53 2.00 -8.97
C CYS A 49 10.38 3.11 -10.04
N GLY A 50 9.19 3.26 -10.62
CA GLY A 50 8.91 4.22 -11.69
C GLY A 50 9.40 3.82 -13.09
N ILE A 51 9.97 2.62 -13.25
CA ILE A 51 10.36 2.07 -14.54
C ILE A 51 9.21 1.22 -15.07
N GLU A 52 8.66 1.60 -16.22
CA GLU A 52 7.55 0.88 -16.85
C GLU A 52 8.05 -0.39 -17.56
N SER A 53 7.39 -1.51 -17.29
CA SER A 53 7.53 -2.74 -18.05
C SER A 53 6.76 -2.65 -19.39
N PRO A 54 7.06 -3.50 -20.37
CA PRO A 54 6.20 -3.67 -21.54
C PRO A 54 4.75 -3.97 -21.13
N PRO A 55 3.74 -3.51 -21.90
CA PRO A 55 2.35 -3.76 -21.57
C PRO A 55 2.02 -5.25 -21.59
N GLU A 56 1.40 -5.74 -20.52
CA GLU A 56 0.89 -7.11 -20.45
C GLU A 56 -0.46 -7.25 -21.18
N PHE A 57 -1.18 -6.14 -21.34
CA PHE A 57 -2.41 -6.07 -22.10
C PHE A 57 -2.57 -4.69 -22.77
N PHE A 58 -3.18 -4.67 -23.95
CA PHE A 58 -3.60 -3.43 -24.59
C PHE A 58 -4.95 -3.62 -25.28
N SER A 59 -5.75 -2.55 -25.31
CA SER A 59 -6.97 -2.51 -26.12
C SER A 59 -7.26 -1.10 -26.63
N ARG A 60 -8.06 -1.02 -27.69
CA ARG A 60 -8.70 0.23 -28.16
C ARG A 60 -10.09 0.42 -27.56
N ASP A 61 -10.66 -0.62 -26.96
CA ASP A 61 -11.88 -0.53 -26.18
C ASP A 61 -11.53 -0.27 -24.72
N ARG A 62 -11.94 0.90 -24.23
CA ARG A 62 -11.76 1.28 -22.82
C ARG A 62 -12.40 0.27 -21.88
N SER A 63 -13.58 -0.23 -22.21
CA SER A 63 -14.35 -1.13 -21.33
C SER A 63 -13.62 -2.45 -21.15
N GLU A 64 -13.03 -2.97 -22.23
CA GLU A 64 -12.22 -4.18 -22.20
C GLU A 64 -10.95 -4.00 -21.35
N ALA A 65 -10.23 -2.90 -21.53
CA ALA A 65 -9.05 -2.60 -20.72
C ALA A 65 -9.37 -2.42 -19.24
N TYR A 66 -10.52 -1.80 -18.93
CA TYR A 66 -10.96 -1.59 -17.56
C TYR A 66 -11.34 -2.92 -16.89
N GLU A 67 -12.04 -3.81 -17.58
CA GLU A 67 -12.40 -5.12 -17.04
C GLU A 67 -11.17 -6.02 -16.88
N HIS A 68 -10.24 -5.98 -17.84
CA HIS A 68 -8.96 -6.67 -17.71
C HIS A 68 -8.20 -6.21 -16.47
N PHE A 69 -8.06 -4.89 -16.31
CA PHE A 69 -7.37 -4.30 -15.16
C PHE A 69 -8.07 -4.64 -13.84
N ARG A 70 -9.40 -4.53 -13.80
CA ARG A 70 -10.23 -4.89 -12.65
C ARG A 70 -9.96 -6.34 -12.22
N THR A 71 -10.04 -7.27 -13.17
CA THR A 71 -9.77 -8.70 -12.95
C THR A 71 -8.36 -8.91 -12.43
N LYS A 72 -7.37 -8.24 -13.03
CA LYS A 72 -5.98 -8.30 -12.60
C LYS A 72 -5.82 -7.84 -11.15
N ILE A 73 -6.30 -6.64 -10.79
CA ILE A 73 -6.13 -6.10 -9.44
C ILE A 73 -6.84 -6.97 -8.40
N LEU A 74 -8.03 -7.48 -8.69
CA LEU A 74 -8.77 -8.36 -7.78
C LEU A 74 -8.11 -9.74 -7.59
N SER A 75 -7.29 -10.18 -8.55
CA SER A 75 -6.55 -11.46 -8.46
C SER A 75 -5.32 -11.41 -7.54
N ILE A 76 -4.85 -10.21 -7.18
CA ILE A 76 -3.61 -10.03 -6.42
C ILE A 76 -3.95 -9.87 -4.93
N PRO A 77 -3.19 -10.48 -4.00
CA PRO A 77 -3.36 -10.22 -2.58
C PRO A 77 -3.06 -8.75 -2.22
N HIS A 78 -3.99 -8.10 -1.51
CA HIS A 78 -3.83 -6.74 -1.00
C HIS A 78 -3.61 -6.77 0.51
N PHE A 79 -2.36 -6.64 0.94
CA PHE A 79 -2.02 -6.64 2.37
C PHE A 79 -1.95 -5.22 2.91
N HIS A 80 -2.76 -4.95 3.94
CA HIS A 80 -2.79 -3.68 4.65
C HIS A 80 -2.03 -3.82 5.96
N CYS A 81 -0.95 -3.07 6.14
CA CYS A 81 -0.23 -3.03 7.41
C CYS A 81 -1.07 -2.28 8.46
N VAL A 82 -1.49 -2.99 9.51
CA VAL A 82 -2.33 -2.45 10.60
C VAL A 82 -1.55 -2.31 11.91
N GLY A 83 -0.41 -2.99 12.03
CA GLY A 83 0.46 -2.91 13.20
C GLY A 83 1.93 -2.93 12.81
N PHE A 84 2.73 -2.11 13.49
CA PHE A 84 4.18 -2.03 13.29
C PHE A 84 4.86 -1.76 14.64
N PHE A 85 5.44 -2.81 15.23
CA PHE A 85 5.91 -2.79 16.62
C PHE A 85 7.37 -3.16 16.72
N HIS A 86 8.08 -2.59 17.69
CA HIS A 86 9.32 -3.17 18.19
C HIS A 86 9.02 -4.35 19.12
N ASP A 87 8.04 -4.19 20.01
CA ASP A 87 7.71 -5.14 21.06
C ASP A 87 6.77 -6.24 20.55
N GLU A 88 7.15 -7.51 20.76
CA GLU A 88 6.36 -8.66 20.32
C GLU A 88 5.05 -8.79 21.10
N ASP A 89 5.06 -8.51 22.41
CA ASP A 89 3.87 -8.57 23.26
C ASP A 89 2.84 -7.50 22.87
N ALA A 90 3.29 -6.32 22.45
CA ALA A 90 2.44 -5.27 21.91
C ALA A 90 1.80 -5.70 20.58
N ALA A 91 2.57 -6.37 19.72
CA ALA A 91 2.04 -6.96 18.50
C ALA A 91 0.98 -8.02 18.83
N ASP A 92 1.24 -8.91 19.80
CA ASP A 92 0.28 -9.92 20.25
C ASP A 92 -0.99 -9.30 20.84
N GLY A 93 -0.83 -8.20 21.58
CA GLY A 93 -1.93 -7.40 22.10
C GLY A 93 -2.86 -6.88 21.01
N LEU A 94 -2.31 -6.43 19.87
CA LEU A 94 -3.10 -5.99 18.72
C LEU A 94 -3.75 -7.17 17.97
N SER A 95 -3.10 -8.32 17.88
CA SER A 95 -3.63 -9.50 17.18
C SER A 95 -4.88 -10.07 17.87
N LYS A 96 -4.90 -10.14 19.22
CA LYS A 96 -6.01 -10.72 20.00
C LYS A 96 -7.41 -10.20 19.61
N PRO A 97 -7.68 -8.88 19.57
CA PRO A 97 -9.01 -8.38 19.21
C PRO A 97 -9.36 -8.63 17.74
N LEU A 98 -8.39 -8.65 16.83
CA LEU A 98 -8.61 -8.97 15.41
C LEU A 98 -8.97 -10.45 15.23
N ASP A 99 -8.19 -11.35 15.84
CA ASP A 99 -8.45 -12.80 15.83
C ASP A 99 -9.82 -13.12 16.46
N SER A 100 -10.16 -12.46 17.57
CA SER A 100 -11.46 -12.62 18.23
C SER A 100 -12.64 -12.18 17.37
N ALA A 101 -12.42 -11.29 16.41
CA ALA A 101 -13.41 -10.85 15.44
C ALA A 101 -13.42 -11.70 14.15
N GLY A 102 -12.56 -12.71 14.06
CA GLY A 102 -12.42 -13.57 12.88
C GLY A 102 -11.69 -12.91 11.71
N VAL A 103 -10.95 -11.82 11.96
CA VAL A 103 -10.15 -11.14 10.93
C VAL A 103 -8.90 -11.97 10.63
N GLY A 104 -8.62 -12.23 9.35
CA GLY A 104 -7.44 -12.98 8.95
C GLY A 104 -6.16 -12.17 9.11
N ILE A 105 -5.26 -12.62 9.98
CA ILE A 105 -3.99 -11.93 10.24
C ILE A 105 -2.81 -12.65 9.58
N ARG A 106 -1.92 -11.86 8.97
CA ARG A 106 -0.57 -12.28 8.58
C ARG A 106 0.47 -11.50 9.39
N ARG A 107 1.51 -12.19 9.85
CA ARG A 107 2.59 -11.59 10.63
C ARG A 107 3.94 -11.85 9.97
N ASP A 108 4.85 -10.90 10.08
CA ASP A 108 6.26 -11.12 9.80
C ASP A 108 7.14 -10.26 10.72
N VAL A 109 8.44 -10.54 10.67
CA VAL A 109 9.47 -9.79 11.41
C VAL A 109 10.54 -9.38 10.41
N ILE A 110 10.86 -8.08 10.39
CA ILE A 110 11.91 -7.54 9.51
C ILE A 110 12.95 -6.75 10.32
N PRO A 111 14.23 -6.76 9.90
CA PRO A 111 15.16 -5.71 10.32
C PRO A 111 14.75 -4.38 9.68
N TYR A 112 14.74 -3.28 10.46
CA TYR A 112 14.32 -1.96 9.98
C TYR A 112 15.50 -0.99 9.81
N ALA A 113 16.04 -0.42 10.89
CA ALA A 113 17.20 0.47 10.81
C ALA A 113 18.54 -0.28 10.92
N SER A 114 18.55 -1.48 11.49
CA SER A 114 19.72 -2.33 11.65
C SER A 114 19.30 -3.80 11.76
N ALA A 115 20.28 -4.72 11.71
CA ALA A 115 20.02 -6.15 11.90
C ALA A 115 19.44 -6.51 13.28
N THR A 116 19.56 -5.61 14.27
CA THR A 116 19.05 -5.81 15.63
C THR A 116 17.80 -4.99 15.93
N ASP A 117 17.44 -4.04 15.07
CA ASP A 117 16.18 -3.29 15.15
C ASP A 117 15.08 -4.07 14.43
N LEU A 118 14.59 -5.11 15.10
CA LEU A 118 13.54 -5.97 14.57
C LEU A 118 12.16 -5.30 14.72
N ARG A 119 11.34 -5.44 13.69
CA ARG A 119 9.98 -4.91 13.65
C ARG A 119 8.99 -6.02 13.35
N HIS A 120 8.04 -6.19 14.26
CA HIS A 120 6.91 -7.10 14.15
C HIS A 120 5.80 -6.38 13.41
N ARG A 121 5.47 -6.85 12.21
CA ARG A 121 4.42 -6.26 11.39
C ARG A 121 3.20 -7.16 11.37
N ILE A 122 2.04 -6.52 11.41
CA ILE A 122 0.74 -7.18 11.37
C ILE A 122 -0.01 -6.66 10.15
N PHE A 123 -0.44 -7.60 9.31
CA PHE A 123 -1.18 -7.33 8.10
C PHE A 123 -2.54 -8.00 8.13
N VAL A 124 -3.51 -7.35 7.52
CA VAL A 124 -4.81 -7.93 7.14
C VAL A 124 -4.95 -7.87 5.62
N SER A 125 -5.80 -8.70 5.03
CA SER A 125 -5.91 -8.79 3.57
C SER A 125 -7.27 -8.36 3.03
N GLY A 126 -7.26 -7.60 1.93
CA GLY A 126 -8.48 -7.24 1.21
C GLY A 126 -9.49 -6.51 2.09
N ALA A 127 -10.75 -6.96 2.05
CA ALA A 127 -11.86 -6.33 2.79
C ALA A 127 -11.72 -6.38 4.32
N ASP A 128 -10.87 -7.25 4.87
CA ASP A 128 -10.61 -7.32 6.32
C ASP A 128 -10.06 -6.00 6.90
N VAL A 129 -9.48 -5.14 6.05
CA VAL A 129 -9.03 -3.80 6.46
C VAL A 129 -10.18 -2.95 7.01
N PHE A 130 -11.41 -3.13 6.54
CA PHE A 130 -12.55 -2.37 7.02
C PHE A 130 -12.92 -2.77 8.45
N GLU A 131 -12.90 -4.07 8.74
CA GLU A 131 -13.15 -4.58 10.07
C GLU A 131 -12.01 -4.23 11.03
N ALA A 132 -10.76 -4.31 10.56
CA ALA A 132 -9.61 -3.85 11.33
C ALA A 132 -9.73 -2.37 11.69
N ARG A 133 -10.15 -1.50 10.76
CA ARG A 133 -10.40 -0.07 11.04
C ARG A 133 -11.55 0.15 12.02
N ARG A 134 -12.59 -0.67 11.96
CA ARG A 134 -13.71 -0.61 12.91
C ARG A 134 -13.26 -0.93 14.34
N ILE A 135 -12.36 -1.91 14.49
CA ILE A 135 -11.84 -2.37 15.79
C ILE A 135 -10.76 -1.45 16.35
N LEU A 136 -9.81 -1.04 15.49
CA LEU A 136 -8.58 -0.37 15.89
C LEU A 136 -8.59 1.14 15.67
N GLY A 137 -9.57 1.66 14.92
CA GLY A 137 -9.61 3.04 14.45
C GLY A 137 -9.00 3.24 13.06
N ASN A 138 -9.13 4.47 12.54
CA ASN A 138 -8.70 4.79 11.17
C ASN A 138 -7.21 5.11 11.04
N ASP A 139 -6.55 5.46 12.15
CA ASP A 139 -5.13 5.83 12.18
C ASP A 139 -4.26 4.58 12.24
N LEU A 140 -4.08 3.96 11.08
CA LEU A 140 -3.29 2.75 10.88
C LEU A 140 -2.01 3.06 10.08
N PRO A 141 -0.90 2.33 10.33
CA PRO A 141 -0.75 1.28 11.34
C PRO A 141 -0.56 1.83 12.77
N ILE A 142 -1.01 1.06 13.76
CA ILE A 142 -0.70 1.29 15.18
C ILE A 142 0.79 1.00 15.43
N ARG A 143 1.41 1.80 16.30
CA ARG A 143 2.84 1.73 16.63
C ARG A 143 3.04 1.90 18.13
N ASP A 144 4.03 1.21 18.68
CA ASP A 144 4.54 1.36 20.06
C ASP A 144 5.59 2.48 20.20
N ILE A 145 6.12 2.99 19.10
CA ILE A 145 7.08 4.09 19.08
C ILE A 145 6.65 5.14 18.06
N ALA A 146 6.79 6.42 18.41
CA ALA A 146 6.68 7.51 17.45
C ALA A 146 7.67 7.29 16.29
N PRO A 147 7.31 7.62 15.04
CA PRO A 147 8.26 7.54 13.94
C PRO A 147 9.52 8.32 14.31
N PRO A 148 10.74 7.80 13.99
CA PRO A 148 11.94 8.58 14.20
C PRO A 148 11.77 9.92 13.50
N LEU A 149 12.12 11.01 14.20
CA LEU A 149 12.16 12.32 13.58
C LEU A 149 12.98 12.19 12.28
N PRO A 150 12.52 12.76 11.15
CA PRO A 150 13.30 12.72 9.93
C PRO A 150 14.69 13.24 10.28
N ALA A 151 15.73 12.46 9.94
CA ALA A 151 17.11 12.86 10.15
C ALA A 151 17.24 14.30 9.65
N ALA A 152 17.65 15.22 10.54
CA ALA A 152 17.77 16.63 10.21
C ALA A 152 18.51 16.72 8.87
N ARG A 153 17.81 17.17 7.83
CA ARG A 153 18.43 17.38 6.52
C ARG A 153 19.66 18.24 6.80
N HIS A 154 20.84 17.72 6.47
CA HIS A 154 22.05 18.52 6.53
C HIS A 154 21.82 19.72 5.63
N VAL A 155 21.55 20.89 6.21
CA VAL A 155 21.45 22.14 5.48
C VAL A 155 22.90 22.55 5.21
N PRO A 156 23.40 22.45 3.97
CA PRO A 156 24.73 22.93 3.67
C PRO A 156 24.66 24.46 3.79
N GLY A 157 25.36 25.04 4.78
CA GLY A 157 25.50 26.50 4.88
C GLY A 157 25.28 27.14 6.25
N ALA A 158 25.13 26.39 7.35
CA ALA A 158 25.15 27.04 8.67
C ALA A 158 26.56 27.63 8.94
N PRO A 159 26.67 28.94 9.25
CA PRO A 159 27.97 29.57 9.46
C PRO A 159 28.63 29.01 10.71
N ARG A 160 29.86 28.51 10.55
CA ARG A 160 30.71 28.15 11.69
C ARG A 160 31.11 29.43 12.40
N PHE A 161 30.46 29.74 13.51
CA PHE A 161 31.02 30.68 14.47
C PHE A 161 32.33 30.09 15.01
N ARG A 162 33.45 30.70 14.63
CA ARG A 162 34.73 30.48 15.31
C ARG A 162 34.72 31.38 16.54
N SER A 163 34.92 30.76 17.71
CA SER A 163 35.34 31.38 18.96
C SER A 163 36.63 32.18 18.80
#